data_AF-A0A6A0H6U2-F1
#
_entry.id   AF-A0A6A0H6U2-F1
#
_cell.length_a   1.000
_cell.length_b   1.000
_cell.length_c   1.000
_cell.angle_alpha   90.00
_cell.angle_beta   90.00
_cell.angle_gamma   90.00
#
_symmetry.space_group_name_H-M   'P 1'
#
loop_
_entity.id
_entity.type
_entity.pdbx_description
1 polymer ?
#
loop_
_entity_poly.entity_id
_entity_poly.type
_entity_poly.pdbx_seq_one_letter_code
_entity_poly.pdbx_strand_id
1 'polypeptide(L)'
;SGVQEICARPKFIAEGATRFDVERGEHGDCWLLQAVSTLTLTPKFLDRVVPPDQAFDHTYCGIFRFRFWQFGEWVEVVVDDRLPTNKGRLVYLHSTDPTEFWAALLEKAYAK
;
A
#
# COMPACT_ATOMS: atom_id res chain seq x y z
N SER A 1 12.17 7.17 -3.64
CA SER A 1 12.92 7.00 -2.38
C SER A 1 12.51 5.71 -1.69
N GLY A 2 13.38 5.10 -0.89
CA GLY A 2 12.98 4.00 0.00
C GLY A 2 12.05 4.50 1.11
N VAL A 3 11.17 3.66 1.66
CA VAL A 3 10.18 4.13 2.65
C VAL A 3 10.86 4.72 3.90
N GLN A 4 11.98 4.14 4.34
CA GLN A 4 12.76 4.64 5.48
C GLN A 4 13.44 5.99 5.22
N GLU A 5 13.62 6.39 3.95
CA GLU A 5 14.13 7.71 3.58
C GLU A 5 13.02 8.77 3.59
N ILE A 6 11.76 8.34 3.45
CA ILE A 6 10.57 9.20 3.39
C ILE A 6 10.04 9.46 4.80
N CYS A 7 10.00 8.43 5.64
CA CYS A 7 9.46 8.50 7.00
C CYS A 7 10.37 7.80 8.00
N ALA A 8 10.65 8.47 9.12
CA ALA A 8 11.54 7.94 10.16
C ALA A 8 10.94 6.76 10.95
N ARG A 9 9.60 6.65 10.99
CA ARG A 9 8.86 5.60 11.71
C ARG A 9 7.74 5.06 10.84
N PRO A 10 8.06 4.37 9.73
CA PRO A 10 7.05 3.88 8.82
C PRO A 10 6.27 2.72 9.44
N LYS A 11 5.01 2.62 9.06
CA LYS A 11 4.07 1.55 9.39
C LYS A 11 3.51 1.01 8.09
N PHE A 12 3.29 -0.30 8.04
CA PHE A 12 2.69 -0.91 6.87
C PHE A 12 1.20 -0.60 6.87
N ILE A 13 0.51 -1.03 7.93
CA ILE A 13 -0.85 -0.64 8.28
C ILE A 13 -0.80 -0.13 9.73
N ALA A 14 -1.36 1.04 10.03
CA ALA A 14 -1.38 1.58 11.38
C ALA A 14 -2.53 1.00 12.22
N GLU A 15 -2.28 0.68 13.50
CA GLU A 15 -3.35 0.26 14.42
C GLU A 15 -4.35 1.40 14.63
N GLY A 16 -5.62 1.14 14.31
CA GLY A 16 -6.68 2.13 14.43
C GLY A 16 -6.83 3.07 13.23
N ALA A 17 -5.94 2.99 12.23
CA ALA A 17 -6.23 3.57 10.93
C ALA A 17 -7.45 2.83 10.38
N THR A 18 -8.53 3.57 10.26
CA THR A 18 -9.56 3.21 9.31
C THR A 18 -8.84 3.00 7.99
N ARG A 19 -8.85 1.77 7.46
CA ARG A 19 -8.35 1.42 6.12
C ARG A 19 -8.93 2.33 5.00
N PHE A 20 -9.86 3.23 5.36
CA PHE A 20 -10.55 4.26 4.61
C PHE A 20 -9.75 5.55 4.38
N ASP A 21 -8.59 5.70 5.01
CA ASP A 21 -7.84 6.95 5.01
C ASP A 21 -6.91 7.07 3.79
N VAL A 22 -7.40 6.79 2.59
CA VAL A 22 -6.60 6.79 1.36
C VAL A 22 -6.87 8.06 0.54
N GLU A 23 -5.81 8.78 0.19
CA GLU A 23 -5.83 9.98 -0.65
C GLU A 23 -5.17 9.76 -2.02
N ARG A 24 -5.67 10.50 -3.01
CA ARG A 24 -5.12 10.52 -4.36
C ARG A 24 -3.93 11.48 -4.41
N GLY A 25 -2.75 11.00 -4.81
CA GLY A 25 -1.63 11.86 -5.19
C GLY A 25 -1.85 12.56 -6.53
N GLU A 26 -0.94 13.47 -6.89
CA GLU A 26 -1.00 14.29 -8.12
C GLU A 26 -1.19 13.46 -9.41
N HIS A 27 -0.71 12.21 -9.42
CA HIS A 27 -0.78 11.31 -10.57
C HIS A 27 -1.51 9.99 -10.28
N GLY A 28 -2.14 9.82 -9.11
CA GLY A 28 -2.82 8.56 -8.76
C GLY A 28 -4.05 8.31 -9.64
N ASP A 29 -4.50 7.07 -9.78
CA ASP A 29 -5.68 6.73 -10.59
C ASP A 29 -6.96 6.74 -9.75
N CYS A 30 -8.03 7.41 -10.23
CA CYS A 30 -9.29 7.49 -9.49
C CYS A 30 -10.03 6.15 -9.39
N TRP A 31 -9.90 5.28 -10.39
CA TRP A 31 -10.56 3.97 -10.41
C TRP A 31 -9.93 3.03 -9.38
N LEU A 32 -8.61 3.09 -9.20
CA LEU A 32 -7.89 2.29 -8.21
C LEU A 32 -8.25 2.75 -6.79
N LEU A 33 -8.30 4.06 -6.56
CA LEU A 33 -8.77 4.61 -5.29
C LEU A 33 -10.16 4.06 -4.93
N GLN A 34 -11.12 4.12 -5.85
CA GLN A 34 -12.49 3.63 -5.60
C GLN A 34 -12.53 2.12 -5.31
N ALA A 35 -11.76 1.32 -6.03
CA ALA A 35 -11.63 -0.11 -5.79
C ALA A 35 -11.04 -0.38 -4.40
N VAL A 36 -9.95 0.32 -4.03
CA VAL A 36 -9.30 0.20 -2.73
C VAL A 36 -10.25 0.65 -1.61
N SER A 37 -10.92 1.80 -1.74
CA SER A 37 -11.92 2.27 -0.77
C SER A 37 -13.08 1.28 -0.59
N THR A 38 -13.47 0.56 -1.64
CA THR A 38 -14.51 -0.49 -1.53
C THR A 38 -13.98 -1.74 -0.83
N LEU A 39 -12.73 -2.15 -1.11
CA LEU A 39 -12.07 -3.28 -0.43
C LEU A 39 -11.90 -3.01 1.07
N THR A 40 -11.61 -1.77 1.44
CA THR A 40 -11.38 -1.40 2.83
C THR A 40 -12.67 -1.46 3.66
N LEU A 41 -13.84 -1.35 3.02
CA LEU A 41 -15.17 -1.55 3.64
C LEU A 41 -15.45 -3.01 3.98
N THR A 42 -14.67 -3.93 3.41
CA THR A 42 -14.78 -5.36 3.69
C THR A 42 -13.45 -5.95 4.15
N PRO A 43 -13.15 -5.87 5.47
CA PRO A 43 -11.84 -6.22 6.02
C PRO A 43 -11.33 -7.60 5.60
N LYS A 44 -12.22 -8.60 5.53
CA LYS A 44 -11.88 -9.98 5.12
C LYS A 44 -11.35 -10.09 3.69
N PHE A 45 -11.79 -9.24 2.77
CA PHE A 45 -11.26 -9.23 1.39
C PHE A 45 -9.94 -8.49 1.32
N LEU A 46 -9.81 -7.38 2.07
CA LEU A 46 -8.54 -6.66 2.12
C LEU A 46 -7.43 -7.55 2.68
N ASP A 47 -7.68 -8.37 3.71
CA ASP A 47 -6.65 -9.27 4.28
C ASP A 47 -6.18 -10.34 3.27
N ARG A 48 -7.01 -10.66 2.26
CA ARG A 48 -6.61 -11.56 1.17
C ARG A 48 -5.70 -10.84 0.17
N VAL A 49 -6.00 -9.58 -0.14
CA VAL A 49 -5.23 -8.75 -1.08
C VAL A 49 -3.91 -8.27 -0.45
N VAL A 50 -3.97 -7.90 0.82
CA VAL A 50 -2.88 -7.35 1.63
C VAL A 50 -2.70 -8.28 2.84
N PRO A 51 -1.82 -9.30 2.74
CA PRO A 51 -1.54 -10.18 3.85
C PRO A 51 -1.09 -9.39 5.09
N PRO A 52 -1.69 -9.63 6.28
CA PRO A 52 -1.45 -8.82 7.48
C PRO A 52 -0.12 -9.14 8.18
N ASP A 53 0.59 -10.17 7.74
CA ASP A 53 1.86 -10.63 8.32
C ASP A 53 3.08 -9.88 7.74
N GLN A 54 2.90 -8.59 7.44
CA GLN A 54 3.91 -7.72 6.86
C GLN A 54 4.00 -6.43 7.66
N ALA A 55 5.21 -6.06 8.05
CA ALA A 55 5.46 -4.87 8.84
C ALA A 55 6.86 -4.28 8.54
N PHE A 56 7.07 -3.03 8.93
CA PHE A 56 8.39 -2.40 8.99
C PHE A 56 9.07 -2.70 10.34
N ASP A 57 9.15 -3.96 10.72
CA ASP A 57 9.74 -4.41 11.98
C ASP A 57 11.07 -5.15 11.77
N HIS A 58 11.51 -5.91 12.77
CA HIS A 58 12.74 -6.70 12.72
C HIS A 58 12.80 -7.74 11.59
N THR A 59 11.68 -8.12 10.99
CA THR A 59 11.59 -9.05 9.86
C THR A 59 11.65 -8.36 8.49
N TYR A 60 11.68 -7.02 8.49
CA TYR A 60 11.69 -6.20 7.30
C TYR A 60 12.96 -6.40 6.45
N CYS A 61 12.76 -6.75 5.17
CA CYS A 61 13.85 -6.92 4.20
C CYS A 61 13.71 -6.02 2.95
N GLY A 62 12.88 -4.97 3.00
CA GLY A 62 12.68 -4.07 1.86
C GLY A 62 11.68 -4.57 0.82
N ILE A 63 10.92 -5.62 1.13
CA ILE A 63 10.03 -6.31 0.19
C ILE A 63 8.64 -6.48 0.80
N PHE A 64 7.62 -6.29 -0.02
CA PHE A 64 6.21 -6.50 0.30
C PHE A 64 5.53 -7.36 -0.76
N ARG A 65 4.49 -8.07 -0.35
CA ARG A 65 3.67 -8.94 -1.19
C ARG A 65 2.20 -8.52 -1.15
N PHE A 66 1.55 -8.69 -2.29
CA PHE A 66 0.14 -8.44 -2.51
C PHE A 66 -0.43 -9.59 -3.32
N ARG A 67 -1.75 -9.81 -3.23
CA ARG A 67 -2.42 -10.86 -4.00
C ARG A 67 -3.56 -10.26 -4.80
N PHE A 68 -3.55 -10.52 -6.09
CA PHE A 68 -4.59 -10.08 -7.01
C PHE A 68 -5.31 -11.28 -7.59
N TRP A 69 -6.63 -11.16 -7.75
CA TRP A 69 -7.41 -12.17 -8.45
C TRP A 69 -7.33 -11.89 -9.95
N GLN A 70 -6.72 -12.80 -10.70
CA GLN A 70 -6.60 -12.70 -12.15
C GLN A 70 -7.01 -14.02 -12.80
N PHE A 71 -7.92 -13.95 -13.78
CA PHE A 71 -8.37 -15.10 -14.58
C PHE A 71 -8.82 -16.35 -13.79
N GLY A 72 -9.36 -16.18 -12.59
CA GLY A 72 -9.85 -17.29 -11.77
C GLY A 72 -8.84 -17.84 -10.76
N GLU A 73 -7.67 -17.21 -10.63
CA GLU A 73 -6.62 -17.62 -9.69
C GLU A 73 -6.09 -16.43 -8.87
N TRP A 74 -5.55 -16.73 -7.69
CA TRP A 74 -4.83 -15.75 -6.87
C TRP A 74 -3.38 -15.67 -7.33
N VAL A 75 -2.97 -14.52 -7.83
CA VAL A 75 -1.60 -14.23 -8.25
C VAL A 75 -0.92 -13.39 -7.17
N GLU A 76 0.18 -13.89 -6.62
CA GLU A 76 1.00 -13.15 -5.66
C GLU A 76 2.02 -12.28 -6.39
N VAL A 77 2.03 -10.98 -6.07
CA VAL A 77 2.93 -9.98 -6.64
C VAL A 77 3.82 -9.42 -5.53
N VAL A 78 5.12 -9.48 -5.77
CA VAL A 78 6.15 -9.00 -4.84
C VAL A 78 6.76 -7.70 -5.38
N VAL A 79 6.83 -6.68 -4.54
CA VAL A 79 7.40 -5.37 -4.84
C VAL A 79 8.40 -4.95 -3.77
N ASP A 80 9.43 -4.21 -4.17
CA ASP A 80 10.31 -3.54 -3.24
C ASP A 80 9.66 -2.28 -2.64
N ASP A 81 10.25 -1.72 -1.59
CA ASP A 81 9.76 -0.55 -0.87
C ASP A 81 10.06 0.80 -1.55
N ARG A 82 10.69 0.84 -2.73
CA ARG A 82 11.01 2.12 -3.37
C ARG A 82 9.78 2.71 -4.02
N LEU A 83 9.36 3.85 -3.51
CA LEU A 83 8.20 4.58 -4.02
C LEU A 83 8.62 5.83 -4.81
N PRO A 84 7.90 6.16 -5.89
CA PRO A 84 8.09 7.42 -6.60
C PRO A 84 7.76 8.60 -5.70
N THR A 85 8.70 9.53 -5.56
CA THR A 85 8.57 10.70 -4.69
C THR A 85 8.98 11.98 -5.42
N ASN A 86 8.28 13.07 -5.13
CA ASN A 86 8.62 14.41 -5.58
C ASN A 86 8.80 15.30 -4.34
N LYS A 87 9.99 15.89 -4.16
CA LYS A 87 10.34 16.70 -2.97
C LYS A 87 10.04 15.99 -1.64
N GLY A 88 10.28 14.68 -1.58
CA GLY A 88 10.04 13.86 -0.38
C GLY A 88 8.57 13.50 -0.12
N ARG A 89 7.64 13.83 -1.04
CA ARG A 89 6.23 13.44 -0.94
C ARG A 89 5.87 12.36 -1.95
N LEU A 90 4.96 11.47 -1.59
CA LEU A 90 4.42 10.45 -2.50
C LEU A 90 3.60 11.13 -3.61
N VAL A 91 3.84 10.72 -4.85
CA VAL A 91 3.18 11.34 -6.03
C VAL A 91 1.91 10.62 -6.46
N TYR A 92 1.72 9.40 -5.98
CA TYR A 92 0.55 8.57 -6.26
C TYR A 92 -0.30 8.34 -5.01
N LEU A 93 -1.09 7.28 -4.98
CA LEU A 93 -2.01 6.94 -3.90
C LEU A 93 -1.25 6.73 -2.59
N HIS A 94 -1.73 7.34 -1.50
CA HIS A 94 -1.09 7.29 -0.19
C HIS A 94 -2.13 7.41 0.92
N SER A 95 -1.75 7.07 2.15
CA SER A 95 -2.63 7.25 3.31
C SER A 95 -2.62 8.71 3.78
N THR A 96 -3.71 9.18 4.40
CA THR A 96 -3.75 10.46 5.12
C THR A 96 -2.79 10.43 6.32
N ASP A 97 -2.53 9.24 6.89
CA ASP A 97 -1.46 9.05 7.85
C ASP A 97 -0.12 9.00 7.08
N PRO A 98 0.76 10.01 7.22
CA PRO A 98 2.03 10.06 6.49
C PRO A 98 3.03 8.98 6.96
N THR A 99 2.70 8.23 8.00
CA THR A 99 3.48 7.08 8.46
C THR A 99 3.00 5.76 7.85
N GLU A 100 1.88 5.73 7.13
CA GLU A 100 1.27 4.52 6.58
C GLU A 100 1.52 4.36 5.08
N PHE A 101 2.00 3.17 4.66
CA PHE A 101 2.51 2.96 3.30
C PHE A 101 1.86 1.81 2.51
N TRP A 102 0.96 1.00 3.10
CA TRP A 102 0.33 -0.13 2.38
C TRP A 102 -0.36 0.30 1.07
N ALA A 103 -1.02 1.45 1.07
CA ALA A 103 -1.82 1.93 -0.05
C ALA A 103 -0.93 2.28 -1.27
N ALA A 104 0.19 2.97 -1.03
CA ALA A 104 1.18 3.31 -2.05
C ALA A 104 1.89 2.06 -2.61
N LEU A 105 2.19 1.10 -1.74
CA LEU A 105 2.82 -0.17 -2.15
C LEU A 105 1.84 -1.07 -2.92
N LEU A 106 0.55 -1.06 -2.56
CA LEU A 106 -0.50 -1.79 -3.26
C LEU A 106 -0.66 -1.28 -4.70
N GLU A 107 -0.70 0.04 -4.89
CA GLU A 107 -0.76 0.64 -6.23
C GLU A 107 0.47 0.28 -7.06
N LYS A 108 1.67 0.35 -6.47
CA LYS A 108 2.89 -0.11 -7.13
C LYS A 108 2.81 -1.57 -7.56
N ALA A 109 2.25 -2.44 -6.71
CA ALA A 109 2.08 -3.86 -7.02
C ALA A 109 1.04 -4.10 -8.11
N TYR A 110 -0.01 -3.28 -8.18
CA TYR A 110 -1.00 -3.35 -9.25
C TYR A 110 -0.45 -2.87 -10.60
N ALA A 111 0.43 -1.86 -10.60
CA ALA A 111 1.03 -1.29 -11.80
C ALA A 111 2.15 -2.16 -12.41
N LYS A 112 2.55 -3.24 -11.74
CA LYS A 112 3.61 -4.15 -12.18
C LYS A 112 3.06 -5.23 -13.12
#